data_AF-U1RAQ9-F1
#
_entry.id   AF-U1RAQ9-F1
#
_cell.length_a   1.000
_cell.length_b   1.000
_cell.length_c   1.000
_cell.angle_alpha   90.00
_cell.angle_beta   90.00
_cell.angle_gamma   90.00
#
_symmetry.space_group_name_H-M   'P 1'
#
loop_
_entity.id
_entity.type
_entity.pdbx_description
1 polymer ?
#
loop_
_entity_poly.entity_id
_entity_poly.type
_entity_poly.pdbx_seq_one_letter_code
_entity_poly.pdbx_strand_id
1 'polypeptide(L)' 'MWRHTKRGDKYVIVVIDLTPVRDRSGPARLLDMALGRSKKAIQDPARRSGRVLEWAG' A
#
# COMPACT_ATOMS: atom_id res chain seq x y z
N MET A 1 -8.18 3.28 -17.60
CA MET A 1 -6.80 3.62 -17.20
C MET A 1 -6.88 4.59 -16.02
N TRP A 2 -6.38 4.23 -14.83
CA TRP A 2 -6.43 5.14 -13.67
C TRP A 2 -5.30 6.18 -13.79
N ARG A 3 -5.61 7.47 -13.62
CA ARG A 3 -4.63 8.57 -13.69
C ARG A 3 -4.58 9.29 -12.34
N HIS A 4 -3.41 9.33 -11.69
CA HIS A 4 -3.19 10.06 -10.45
C HIS A 4 -3.21 11.57 -10.75
N THR A 5 -4.18 12.30 -10.21
CA THR A 5 -4.13 13.77 -10.16
C THR A 5 -3.38 14.20 -8.89
N LYS A 6 -2.42 15.12 -9.02
CA LYS A 6 -1.68 15.71 -7.89
C LYS A 6 -2.62 16.53 -6.99
N ARG A 7 -3.34 15.88 -6.06
CA ARG A 7 -3.87 16.53 -4.84
C ARG A 7 -4.33 15.49 -3.82
N GLY A 8 -3.59 15.40 -2.71
CA GLY A 8 -3.99 14.75 -1.45
C GLY A 8 -3.14 13.52 -1.08
N ASP A 9 -2.70 13.48 0.18
CA ASP A 9 -2.12 12.33 0.91
C ASP A 9 -3.11 11.16 1.00
N LYS A 10 -3.54 10.62 -0.14
CA LYS A 10 -4.50 9.53 -0.21
C LYS A 10 -3.72 8.22 -0.20
N TYR A 11 -3.47 7.71 0.99
CA TYR A 11 -2.97 6.36 1.14
C TYR A 11 -4.11 5.35 0.88
N VAL A 12 -3.79 4.33 0.09
CA VAL A 12 -4.66 3.17 -0.16
C VAL A 12 -4.06 1.94 0.52
N ILE A 13 -4.89 0.99 0.91
CA ILE A 13 -4.46 -0.37 1.26
C ILE A 13 -4.82 -1.25 0.07
N VAL A 14 -3.85 -2.07 -0.36
CA VAL A 14 -3.99 -2.98 -1.49
C VAL A 14 -3.88 -4.40 -0.95
N VAL A 15 -4.90 -5.22 -1.17
CA VAL A 15 -4.87 -6.65 -0.82
C VAL A 15 -4.56 -7.44 -2.08
N ILE A 16 -3.39 -8.08 -2.12
CA ILE A 16 -2.90 -8.83 -3.27
C ILE A 16 -2.85 -10.32 -2.91
N ASP A 17 -3.50 -11.15 -3.73
CA ASP A 17 -3.33 -12.58 -3.70
C ASP A 17 -2.06 -12.97 -4.46
N LEU A 18 -1.12 -13.58 -3.73
CA LEU A 18 0.13 -14.10 -4.25
C LEU A 18 0.12 -15.62 -4.44
N THR A 19 -0.98 -16.30 -4.11
CA THR A 19 -1.13 -17.75 -4.24
C THR A 19 -0.80 -18.24 -5.66
N PRO A 20 -1.30 -17.60 -6.75
CA PRO A 20 -0.98 -18.06 -8.10
C PRO A 20 0.51 -17.98 -8.44
N VAL A 21 1.22 -16.98 -7.89
CA VAL A 21 2.67 -16.82 -8.09
C VAL A 21 3.42 -17.90 -7.33
N ARG A 22 3.02 -18.16 -6.08
CA ARG A 22 3.60 -19.20 -5.22
C ARG A 22 3.45 -20.59 -5.83
N ASP A 23 2.29 -20.87 -6.42
CA ASP A 23 1.96 -22.17 -7.00
C ASP A 23 2.40 -22.30 -8.47
N ARG A 24 3.05 -21.27 -9.02
CA ARG A 24 3.45 -21.20 -10.45
C ARG A 24 2.29 -21.40 -11.43
N SER A 25 1.07 -21.09 -11.00
CA SER A 25 -0.16 -21.28 -11.76
C SER A 25 -0.64 -19.99 -12.44
N GLY A 26 -0.05 -18.84 -12.12
CA GLY A 26 -0.35 -17.59 -12.80
C GLY A 26 0.18 -16.34 -12.10
N PRO A 27 -0.19 -15.15 -12.59
CA PRO A 27 0.22 -13.89 -12.00
C PRO A 27 -0.53 -13.59 -10.70
N ALA A 28 0.06 -12.72 -9.89
CA ALA A 28 -0.59 -12.13 -8.72
C ALA A 28 -1.88 -11.42 -9.12
N ARG A 29 -2.85 -11.40 -8.20
CA ARG A 29 -4.18 -10.82 -8.45
C ARG A 29 -4.50 -9.80 -7.38
N LEU A 30 -5.09 -8.69 -7.80
CA LEU A 30 -5.62 -7.70 -6.89
C LEU A 30 -6.99 -8.16 -6.38
N LEU A 31 -7.12 -8.33 -5.07
CA LEU A 31 -8.38 -8.73 -4.45
C LEU A 31 -9.22 -7.51 -4.03
N ASP A 32 -8.58 -6.49 -3.46
CA ASP A 32 -9.29 -5.30 -2.97
C ASP A 32 -8.39 -4.06 -2.87
N MET A 33 -9.01 -2.88 -2.90
CA MET A 33 -8.39 -1.57 -2.69
C MET A 33 -9.26 -0.70 -1.77
N ALA A 34 -8.79 -0.45 -0.55
CA ALA A 34 -9.46 0.41 0.41
C ALA A 34 -8.79 1.79 0.52
N LEU A 35 -9.56 2.86 0.34
CA LEU A 35 -9.08 4.25 0.47
C LEU A 35 -9.07 4.70 1.94
N GLY A 36 -8.03 5.44 2.36
CA GLY A 36 -8.11 6.34 3.52
C GLY A 36 -7.81 5.76 4.92
N ARG A 37 -7.16 4.59 5.03
CA ARG A 37 -6.80 3.99 6.33
C ARG A 37 -5.29 3.83 6.59
N SER A 38 -4.45 4.03 5.59
CA SER A 38 -3.05 3.58 5.64
C SER A 38 -2.06 4.56 6.30
N LYS A 39 -2.37 5.86 6.43
CA LYS A 39 -1.42 6.80 7.07
C LYS A 39 -1.17 6.45 8.53
N LYS A 40 -2.23 6.27 9.32
CA LYS A 40 -2.13 5.97 10.76
C LYS A 40 -1.55 4.57 11.02
N ALA A 41 -1.98 3.58 10.24
CA ALA A 41 -1.56 2.19 10.40
C ALA A 41 -0.11 1.94 9.98
N ILE A 42 0.47 2.74 9.07
CA ILE A 42 1.89 2.65 8.68
C ILE A 42 2.77 3.53 9.59
N GLN A 43 2.27 4.70 10.01
CA GLN A 43 3.01 5.58 10.91
C GLN A 43 3.24 4.97 12.29
N ASP A 44 2.30 4.21 12.84
CA ASP A 44 2.44 3.62 14.17
C ASP A 44 3.58 2.57 14.25
N PRO A 45 3.67 1.59 13.31
CA PRO A 45 4.84 0.74 13.17
C PRO A 45 6.13 1.49 12.85
N ALA A 46 6.09 2.49 11.95
CA ALA A 46 7.28 3.24 11.55
C ALA A 46 7.86 4.07 12.70
N ARG A 47 7.00 4.72 13.50
CA ARG A 47 7.35 5.46 14.72
C ARG A 47 7.99 4.54 15.77
N ARG A 48 7.50 3.31 15.90
CA ARG A 48 8.10 2.29 16.78
C ARG A 48 9.48 1.84 16.30
N SER A 49 9.73 1.86 15.00
CA SER A 49 11.01 1.44 14.40
C SER A 49 12.08 2.52 14.31
N GLY A 50 11.82 3.75 14.77
CA GLY A 50 12.78 4.87 14.73
C GLY A 50 13.10 5.42 13.33
N ARG A 51 12.43 4.94 12.27
CA ARG A 51 12.66 5.33 10.87
C ARG A 51 11.64 6.36 10.39
N VAL A 52 11.59 7.51 11.05
CA VAL A 52 10.71 8.61 10.63
C VAL A 52 11.60 9.74 10.10
N LEU A 53 11.41 10.06 8.81
CA LEU A 53 11.87 11.25 8.04
C LEU A 53 13.04 11.04 7.08
N GLU A 54 12.79 10.42 5.92
CA GLU A 54 13.60 10.60 4.69
C GLU A 54 12.73 10.81 3.42
N TRP A 55 11.39 10.80 3.54
CA TRP A 55 10.48 10.67 2.38
C TRP A 55 9.39 11.75 2.31
N ALA A 56 9.58 12.89 2.96
CA ALA A 56 8.64 14.00 2.95
C ALA A 56 9.30 15.31 2.45
N GLY A 57 10.05 15.20 1.35
CA GLY A 57 10.50 16.31 0.51
C GLY A 57 9.79 16.31 -0.83
#